data_AF-A0A9X3BVQ9-F1
#
_entry.id   AF-A0A9X3BVQ9-F1
#
_cell.length_a   1.000
_cell.length_b   1.000
_cell.length_c   1.000
_cell.angle_alpha   90.00
_cell.angle_beta   90.00
_cell.angle_gamma   90.00
#
_symmetry.space_group_name_H-M   'P 1'
#
loop_
_entity.id
_entity.type
_entity.pdbx_description
1 polymer ?
#
loop_
_entity_poly.entity_id
_entity_poly.type
_entity_poly.pdbx_seq_one_letter_code
_entity_poly.pdbx_strand_id
1 'polypeptide(L)' 'MGVLVGLRGCSPEEAFAELARVVNGSGIGIGRISGALVDLARGASGSSAEHAEAFSAWGTLIDGAKTRTVGAVG' A
#
# COMPACT_ATOMS: atom_id res chain seq x y z
N MET A 1 3.07 -6.40 4.12
CA MET A 1 3.15 -7.66 3.34
C MET A 1 1.81 -8.15 2.85
N GLY A 2 0.93 -8.67 3.70
CA GLY A 2 -0.37 -9.24 3.29
C GLY A 2 -1.26 -8.32 2.45
N VAL A 3 -1.24 -7.00 2.72
CA VAL A 3 -1.94 -6.00 1.90
C VAL A 3 -1.50 -6.06 0.43
N LEU A 4 -0.18 -6.01 0.15
CA LEU A 4 0.33 -6.03 -1.22
C LEU A 4 0.07 -7.37 -1.91
N VAL A 5 0.26 -8.48 -1.19
CA VAL A 5 -0.05 -9.83 -1.69
C VAL A 5 -1.52 -9.93 -2.11
N GLY A 6 -2.45 -9.46 -1.27
CA GLY A 6 -3.87 -9.47 -1.59
C GLY A 6 -4.26 -8.53 -2.73
N LEU A 7 -3.63 -7.35 -2.83
CA LEU A 7 -3.94 -6.37 -3.87
C LEU A 7 -3.37 -6.75 -5.24
N ARG A 8 -2.18 -7.36 -5.28
CA ARG A 8 -1.46 -7.67 -6.52
C ARG A 8 -1.53 -9.14 -6.94
N GLY A 9 -1.86 -10.07 -6.02
CA GLY A 9 -1.75 -11.51 -6.27
C GLY A 9 -0.31 -12.00 -6.42
N CYS A 10 0.66 -11.31 -5.81
CA CYS A 10 2.09 -11.63 -5.90
C CYS A 10 2.58 -12.48 -4.73
N SER A 11 3.81 -13.00 -4.82
CA SER A 11 4.44 -13.73 -3.71
C SER A 11 4.82 -12.80 -2.55
N PRO A 12 5.00 -13.33 -1.32
CA PRO A 12 5.52 -12.56 -0.20
C PRO A 12 6.89 -11.92 -0.48
N GLU A 13 7.77 -12.61 -1.19
CA GLU A 13 9.09 -12.13 -1.58
C GLU A 13 8.99 -10.93 -2.54
N GLU A 14 8.12 -11.01 -3.55
CA GLU A 14 7.89 -9.92 -4.51
C GLU A 14 7.31 -8.69 -3.82
N ALA A 15 6.32 -8.90 -2.95
CA ALA A 15 5.75 -7.85 -2.14
C ALA A 15 6.82 -7.20 -1.24
N PHE A 16 7.74 -8.00 -0.67
CA PHE A 16 8.76 -7.48 0.24
C PHE A 16 9.77 -6.64 -0.53
N ALA A 17 10.20 -7.13 -1.69
CA ALA A 17 11.08 -6.41 -2.59
C ALA A 17 10.47 -5.06 -3.00
N GLU A 18 9.17 -5.00 -3.26
CA GLU A 18 8.48 -3.75 -3.56
C GLU A 18 8.47 -2.77 -2.38
N LEU A 19 8.12 -3.25 -1.19
CA LEU A 19 8.18 -2.44 0.04
C LEU A 19 9.60 -1.90 0.28
N ALA A 20 10.61 -2.76 0.13
CA ALA A 20 12.02 -2.38 0.29
C ALA A 20 12.45 -1.34 -0.73
N ARG A 21 11.99 -1.42 -1.99
CA ARG A 21 12.25 -0.39 -3.01
C ARG A 21 11.70 0.97 -2.62
N VAL A 22 10.45 1.04 -2.12
CA VAL A 22 9.83 2.31 -1.68
C VAL A 22 10.55 2.87 -0.46
N VAL A 23 10.90 2.03 0.51
CA VAL A 23 11.70 2.42 1.69
C VAL A 23 13.05 3.01 1.29
N ASN A 24 13.76 2.33 0.38
CA ASN A 24 15.07 2.79 -0.07
C ASN A 24 14.98 4.07 -0.91
N GLY A 25 13.97 4.23 -1.76
CA GLY A 25 13.76 5.43 -2.57
C GLY A 25 13.33 6.65 -1.77
N SER A 26 12.55 6.45 -0.70
CA SER A 26 12.06 7.53 0.15
C SER A 26 13.02 7.95 1.28
N GLY A 27 13.92 7.05 1.68
CA GLY A 27 14.73 7.22 2.90
C GLY A 27 13.93 7.14 4.20
N ILE A 28 12.64 6.79 4.13
CA ILE A 28 11.75 6.66 5.29
C ILE A 28 11.79 5.22 5.80
N GLY A 29 11.94 5.06 7.11
CA GLY A 29 12.02 3.75 7.74
C GLY A 29 10.80 2.86 7.45
N ILE A 30 11.07 1.55 7.28
CA ILE A 30 10.09 0.53 6.88
C ILE A 30 8.83 0.50 7.76
N GLY A 31 8.95 0.75 9.07
CA GLY A 31 7.80 0.78 9.97
C GLY A 31 6.80 1.89 9.64
N ARG A 32 7.28 3.08 9.27
CA ARG A 32 6.42 4.24 8.95
C ARG A 32 5.74 4.05 7.59
N ILE A 33 6.47 3.59 6.59
CA ILE A 33 5.91 3.25 5.27
C ILE A 33 4.88 2.11 5.39
N SER A 34 5.19 1.08 6.17
CA SER A 34 4.26 -0.03 6.39
C SER A 34 3.00 0.40 7.13
N GLY A 35 3.14 1.28 8.14
CA GLY A 35 2.01 1.88 8.85
C GLY A 35 1.12 2.69 7.92
N ALA A 36 1.70 3.59 7.13
CA ALA A 36 0.97 4.38 6.13
C ALA A 36 0.25 3.52 5.08
N LEU A 37 0.87 2.42 4.62
CA LEU A 37 0.20 1.46 3.74
C LEU A 37 -1.03 0.81 4.41
N VAL A 38 -0.92 0.42 5.68
CA VAL A 38 -2.06 -0.13 6.44
C VAL A 38 -3.15 0.92 6.61
N ASP A 39 -2.79 2.15 6.94
CA ASP A 39 -3.73 3.27 7.09
C ASP A 39 -4.49 3.53 5.79
N LEU A 40 -3.79 3.59 4.65
CA LEU A 40 -4.42 3.72 3.33
C LEU A 40 -5.38 2.56 3.02
N ALA A 41 -4.98 1.32 3.32
CA ALA A 41 -5.84 0.16 3.12
C ALA A 41 -7.10 0.21 4.00
N ARG A 42 -7.02 0.83 5.18
CA ARG A 42 -8.16 1.12 6.06
C ARG A 42 -8.99 2.32 5.62
N GLY A 43 -8.56 3.04 4.58
CA GLY A 43 -9.19 4.26 4.10
C GLY A 43 -8.86 5.51 4.91
N ALA A 44 -7.88 5.43 5.81
CA ALA A 44 -7.33 6.61 6.46
C ALA A 44 -6.42 7.37 5.49
N SER A 45 -6.35 8.69 5.67
CA SER A 45 -5.48 9.58 4.90
C SER A 45 -4.69 10.47 5.84
N GLY A 46 -3.49 10.84 5.42
CA GLY A 46 -2.59 11.68 6.18
C GLY A 46 -1.76 12.56 5.24
N SER A 47 -1.22 13.66 5.78
CA SER A 47 -0.39 14.60 5.02
C SER A 47 1.11 14.44 5.31
N SER A 48 1.49 13.38 6.01
CA SER A 48 2.87 13.12 6.38
C SER A 48 3.66 12.55 5.19
N ALA A 49 4.99 12.62 5.24
CA ALA A 49 5.83 12.14 4.14
C ALA A 49 5.61 10.64 3.87
N GLU A 50 5.47 9.82 4.92
CA GLU A 50 5.18 8.39 4.77
C GLU A 50 3.82 8.11 4.11
N HIS A 51 2.82 8.97 4.33
CA HIS A 51 1.52 8.87 3.66
C HIS A 51 1.62 9.27 2.19
N ALA A 52 2.35 10.34 1.87
CA ALA A 52 2.57 10.75 0.49
C ALA A 52 3.29 9.66 -0.32
N GLU A 53 4.34 9.06 0.24
CA GLU A 53 5.09 7.98 -0.41
C GLU A 53 4.23 6.72 -0.60
N ALA A 54 3.52 6.29 0.45
CA ALA A 54 2.64 5.12 0.35
C ALA A 54 1.48 5.35 -0.63
N PHE A 55 0.92 6.57 -0.67
CA PHE A 55 -0.16 6.91 -1.59
C PHE A 55 0.32 6.96 -3.04
N SER A 56 1.49 7.57 -3.28
CA SER A 56 2.14 7.58 -4.59
C SER A 56 2.41 6.16 -5.11
N ALA A 57 2.89 5.27 -4.24
CA ALA A 57 3.23 3.90 -4.62
C ALA A 57 1.99 3.00 -4.83
N TRP A 58 0.96 3.13 -4.00
CA TRP A 58 -0.11 2.11 -3.89
C TRP A 58 -1.55 2.64 -3.91
N GLY A 59 -1.77 3.96 -3.95
CA GLY A 59 -3.12 4.55 -3.89
C GLY A 59 -4.06 3.99 -4.95
N THR A 60 -3.60 3.89 -6.20
CA THR A 60 -4.41 3.37 -7.32
C THR A 60 -4.77 1.89 -7.18
N LEU A 61 -3.90 1.08 -6.58
CA LEU A 61 -4.19 -0.34 -6.30
C LEU A 61 -5.29 -0.49 -5.26
N ILE A 62 -5.23 0.35 -4.22
CA ILE A 62 -6.21 0.36 -3.13
C ILE A 62 -7.57 0.83 -3.64
N ASP A 63 -7.61 1.89 -4.45
CA ASP A 63 -8.84 2.40 -5.05
C ASP A 63 -9.48 1.39 -6.02
N GLY A 64 -8.65 0.71 -6.83
CA GLY A 64 -9.11 -0.37 -7.71
C GLY A 64 -9.69 -1.56 -6.94
N ALA A 65 -9.10 -1.91 -5.79
CA ALA A 65 -9.61 -2.99 -4.95
C ALA A 65 -10.95 -2.64 -4.28
N LYS A 66 -11.11 -1.39 -3.78
CA LYS A 66 -12.40 -0.92 -3.22
C LYS A 66 -13.52 -1.01 -4.25
N THR A 67 -13.24 -0.63 -5.49
CA THR A 67 -14.22 -0.67 -6.59
C THR A 67 -14.66 -2.10 -6.90
N ARG A 68 -13.73 -3.06 -6.86
CA ARG A 68 -14.02 -4.49 -7.06
C ARG A 68 -14.90 -5.08 -5.97
N THR A 69 -14.69 -4.67 -4.71
CA THR A 69 -15.53 -5.11 -3.59
C THR A 69 -16.94 -4.53 -3.68
N VAL A 70 -17.09 -3.26 -4.08
CA VAL A 70 -18.42 -2.62 -4.23
C VAL A 70 -19.22 -3.21 -5.40
N GLY A 71 -18.56 -3.58 -6.50
CA GLY A 71 -19.22 -4.22 -7.65
C GLY A 71 -19.61 -5.69 -7.43
N ALA A 72 -19.05 -6.37 -6.43
CA ALA A 72 -19.35 -7.77 -6.12
C ALA A 72 -20.58 -7.97 -5.21
N VAL A 73 -21.24 -6.88 -4.79
CA VAL A 73 -22.47 -6.91 -3.96
C VAL A 73 -23.72 -6.52 -4.75
N GLY A 74 -23.65 -6.52 -6.09
CA GLY A 74 -24.75 -6.19 -7.00
C GLY A 74 -25.43 -7.40 -7.62
#